data_AF-A0A432QZA7-F1
#
_entry.id   AF-A0A432QZA7-F1
#
_cell.length_a   1.000
_cell.length_b   1.000
_cell.length_c   1.000
_cell.angle_alpha   90.00
_cell.angle_beta   90.00
_cell.angle_gamma   90.00
#
_symmetry.space_group_name_H-M   'P 1'
#
loop_
_entity.id
_entity.type
_entity.pdbx_description
1 polymer ?
#
loop_
_entity_poly.entity_id
_entity_poly.type
_entity_poly.pdbx_seq_one_letter_code
_entity_poly.pdbx_strand_id
1 'polypeptide(L)' 'MERVKCPNCGRRTSWEDNPFRPFCSEKCKLADLSKWLNEEYTVIVEESSLEEDEANPGA' A
#
# COMPACT_ATOMS: atom_id res chain seq x y z
N MET A 1 5.91 9.80 20.97
CA MET A 1 4.49 9.40 20.80
C MET A 1 3.94 9.86 19.46
N GLU A 2 4.56 9.38 18.39
CA GLU A 2 4.04 9.55 17.04
C GLU A 2 2.84 8.62 16.83
N ARG A 3 1.73 9.18 16.35
CA ARG A 3 0.53 8.40 16.03
C ARG A 3 0.25 8.45 14.53
N VAL A 4 0.10 7.28 13.94
CA VAL A 4 -0.17 7.12 12.50
C VAL A 4 -1.59 6.64 12.27
N LYS A 5 -2.14 6.96 11.10
CA LYS A 5 -3.46 6.49 10.67
C LYS A 5 -3.30 5.11 10.03
N CYS A 6 -4.04 4.11 10.51
CA CYS A 6 -4.04 2.80 9.90
C CYS A 6 -4.57 2.91 8.45
N PRO A 7 -3.83 2.44 7.44
CA PRO A 7 -4.23 2.59 6.05
C PRO A 7 -5.48 1.77 5.70
N ASN A 8 -5.68 0.61 6.33
CA ASN A 8 -6.84 -0.23 6.05
C ASN A 8 -8.17 0.28 6.65
N CYS A 9 -8.17 0.83 7.88
CA CYS A 9 -9.42 1.17 8.60
C CYS A 9 -9.48 2.62 9.10
N GLY A 10 -8.42 3.40 8.95
CA GLY A 10 -8.37 4.80 9.35
C GLY A 10 -8.20 5.07 10.85
N ARG A 11 -8.16 4.06 11.72
CA ARG A 11 -7.95 4.22 13.16
C ARG A 11 -6.54 4.76 13.46
N ARG A 12 -6.42 5.73 14.36
CA ARG A 12 -5.11 6.19 14.86
C ARG A 12 -4.49 5.15 15.80
N THR A 13 -3.24 4.78 15.55
CA THR A 13 -2.46 3.84 16.37
C THR A 13 -1.11 4.44 16.73
N SER A 14 -0.48 3.91 17.79
CA SER A 14 0.89 4.28 18.14
C SER A 14 1.88 3.73 17.11
N TRP A 15 2.91 4.50 16.78
CA TRP A 15 4.06 4.00 16.03
C TRP A 15 4.99 3.18 16.94
N GLU A 16 5.25 3.71 18.13
CA GLU A 16 5.97 3.06 19.22
C GLU A 16 5.11 1.93 19.82
N ASP A 17 5.71 0.79 20.17
CA ASP A 17 5.03 -0.38 20.80
C ASP A 17 3.88 -1.02 20.01
N ASN A 18 3.86 -0.85 18.68
CA ASN A 18 2.91 -1.50 17.79
C ASN A 18 3.61 -2.49 16.85
N PRO A 19 3.48 -3.82 17.05
CA PRO A 19 4.12 -4.82 16.19
C PRO A 19 3.48 -4.91 14.80
N PHE A 20 2.29 -4.35 14.60
CA PHE A 20 1.54 -4.40 13.35
C PHE A 20 1.60 -3.08 12.56
N ARG A 21 2.45 -2.12 12.95
CA ARG A 21 2.63 -0.85 12.24
C ARG A 21 2.87 -1.08 10.72
N PRO A 22 2.28 -0.26 9.83
CA PRO A 22 1.46 0.93 10.11
C PRO A 22 -0.01 0.62 10.47
N PHE A 23 -0.41 -0.65 10.55
CA PHE A 23 -1.77 -1.06 10.87
C PHE A 23 -2.05 -1.00 12.38
N CYS A 24 -3.33 -0.88 12.75
CA CYS A 24 -3.73 -0.87 14.16
C CYS A 24 -3.84 -2.27 14.79
N SER A 25 -3.81 -3.32 13.99
CA SER A 25 -3.92 -4.72 14.45
C SER A 25 -3.52 -5.71 13.35
N GLU A 26 -3.26 -6.95 13.74
CA GLU A 26 -3.03 -8.07 12.82
C GLU A 26 -4.17 -8.25 11.81
N LYS A 27 -5.43 -8.14 12.27
CA LYS A 27 -6.61 -8.20 11.39
C LYS A 27 -6.53 -7.18 10.24
N CYS A 28 -6.09 -5.96 10.52
CA CYS A 28 -5.97 -4.93 9.49
C CYS A 28 -4.81 -5.18 8.54
N LYS A 29 -3.70 -5.74 9.02
CA LYS A 29 -2.56 -6.17 8.19
C LYS A 29 -2.99 -7.28 7.23
N LEU A 30 -3.69 -8.30 7.72
CA LEU A 30 -4.16 -9.42 6.89
C LEU A 30 -5.24 -9.00 5.90
N ALA A 31 -6.18 -8.14 6.31
CA ALA A 31 -7.19 -7.62 5.40
C ALA A 31 -6.59 -6.79 4.25
N ASP A 32 -5.56 -5.99 4.53
CA ASP A 32 -4.83 -5.27 3.49
C ASP A 32 -4.14 -6.23 2.52
N LEU A 33 -3.48 -7.27 3.04
CA LEU A 33 -2.88 -8.32 2.21
C LEU A 33 -3.93 -9.03 1.34
N SER A 34 -5.13 -9.30 1.84
CA SER A 34 -6.22 -9.87 1.04
C SER A 34 -6.59 -8.97 -0.13
N LYS A 35 -6.66 -7.65 0.06
CA LYS A 35 -6.94 -6.69 -1.03
C LYS A 35 -5.88 -6.74 -2.13
N TRP A 36 -4.60 -6.88 -1.75
CA TRP A 36 -3.52 -7.10 -2.71
C TRP A 36 -3.69 -8.39 -3.49
N LEU A 37 -3.94 -9.50 -2.79
CA LEU A 37 -4.13 -10.82 -3.41
C LEU A 37 -5.35 -10.86 -4.34
N ASN A 38 -6.38 -10.06 -4.05
CA ASN A 38 -7.59 -9.93 -4.85
C ASN A 38 -7.49 -8.85 -5.94
N GLU A 39 -6.32 -8.25 -6.14
CA GLU A 39 -6.12 -7.17 -7.14
C GLU A 39 -7.06 -5.97 -6.97
N GLU A 40 -7.50 -5.69 -5.73
CA GLU A 40 -8.40 -4.57 -5.43
C GLU A 40 -7.69 -3.20 -5.49
N TYR A 41 -6.35 -3.19 -5.47
CA TYR A 41 -5.56 -1.97 -5.64
C TYR A 41 -5.22 -1.77 -7.11
N THR A 42 -5.72 -0.68 -7.70
CA THR A 42 -5.46 -0.29 -9.09
C THR A 42 -4.88 1.11 -9.14
N VAL A 43 -3.90 1.32 -10.00
CA VAL A 43 -3.39 2.65 -10.35
C VAL A 43 -3.98 3.04 -11.70
N ILE A 44 -4.65 4.20 -11.74
CA ILE A 44 -5.16 4.75 -12.99
C ILE A 44 -3.96 5.39 -13.71
N VAL A 45 -3.67 4.94 -14.92
CA VAL A 45 -2.64 5.51 -15.77
C VAL A 45 -3.31 6.35 -16.86
N GLU A 46 -2.88 7.59 -17.02
CA GLU A 46 -3.28 8.42 -18.15
C GLU A 46 -2.52 7.97 -19.41
N GLU A 47 -3.22 7.88 -20.53
CA GLU A 47 -2.73 7.29 -21.79
C GLU A 47 -1.47 7.98 -22.33
N SER A 48 -1.24 9.25 -21.97
CA SER A 48 -0.03 10.02 -22.28
C SER A 48 1.24 9.57 -21.57
N SER A 49 1.13 8.68 -20.58
CA SER A 49 2.26 8.19 -19.77
C SER A 49 2.72 6.78 -20.19
N LEU A 50 2.14 6.22 -21.25
CA LEU A 50 2.44 4.86 -21.74
C LEU A 50 3.53 4.82 -22.82
N GLU A 51 4.10 5.97 -23.20
CA GLU A 51 5.18 6.07 -24.19
C GLU A 51 6.53 6.28 -23.51
N GLU A 52 7.15 5.26 -22.89
CA GLU A 52 8.59 5.23 -22.55
C GLU A 52 8.97 3.89 -21.88
N ASP A 53 9.01 2.78 -22.64
CA ASP A 53 9.73 1.55 -22.21
C ASP A 53 10.19 0.64 -23.38
N GLU A 54 9.97 1.04 -24.64
CA GLU A 54 10.39 0.29 -25.85
C GLU A 54 11.59 0.97 -26.57
N ALA A 55 12.65 1.31 -25.83
CA ALA A 55 13.90 1.78 -26.44
C ALA A 55 15.15 1.49 -25.58
N ASN A 56 15.45 0.22 -25.33
CA ASN A 56 16.86 -0.15 -25.09
C ASN A 56 17.24 -1.49 -25.76
N PRO A 57 17.49 -1.51 -27.08
CA PRO A 57 18.23 -2.60 -27.69
C PRO A 57 19.72 -2.33 -27.47
N GLY A 58 20.24 -2.72 -26.30
CA GLY A 58 21.64 -2.43 -25.95
C GLY A 58 22.09 -3.00 -24.61
N ALA A 59 22.13 -4.33 -24.49
CA ALA A 59 22.97 -5.05 -23.54
C ALA A 59 23.70 -6.19 -24.27
#